data_AF-A0A6I5RIT5-F1
#
_entry.id   AF-A0A6I5RIT5-F1
#
_cell.length_a   1.000
_cell.length_b   1.000
_cell.length_c   1.000
_cell.angle_alpha   90.00
_cell.angle_beta   90.00
_cell.angle_gamma   90.00
#
_symmetry.space_group_name_H-M   'P 1'
#
loop_
_entity.id
_entity.type
_entity.pdbx_description
1 polymer ?
#
loop_
_entity_poly.entity_id
_entity_poly.type
_entity_poly.pdbx_seq_one_letter_code
_entity_poly.pdbx_strand_id
1 'polypeptide(L)' 'MYRTRDDRDAAQTGAEYAQRLRQLGLRHFRLEFLHDTPDQMRRTLNAYRQLLAGEISGAKLWKMLKLHSQLGVTRGTMES' A
#
# COMPACT_ATOMS: atom_id res chain seq x y z
N MET A 1 -26.47 11.39 -5.99
CA MET A 1 -26.16 10.49 -4.86
C MET A 1 -24.97 9.62 -5.24
N TYR A 2 -23.77 9.90 -4.74
CA TYR A 2 -22.66 8.94 -4.85
C TYR A 2 -22.64 8.12 -3.55
N ARG A 3 -22.76 6.79 -3.68
CA ARG A 3 -22.65 5.85 -2.57
C ARG A 3 -21.35 6.12 -1.80
N THR A 4 -21.48 6.22 -0.49
CA THR A 4 -20.42 5.94 0.49
C THR A 4 -19.63 4.71 0.01
N ARG A 5 -18.30 4.85 -0.14
CA ARG A 5 -17.42 3.68 -0.27
C ARG A 5 -17.75 2.76 0.89
N ASP A 6 -18.24 1.55 0.59
CA ASP A 6 -18.37 0.49 1.58
C ASP A 6 -16.95 0.26 2.13
N ASP A 7 -16.79 0.25 3.46
CA ASP A 7 -15.47 0.10 4.10
C ASP A 7 -14.76 -1.21 3.68
N ARG A 8 -15.48 -2.16 3.06
CA ARG A 8 -14.95 -3.39 2.48
C ARG A 8 -14.07 -3.19 1.23
N ASP A 9 -14.20 -2.08 0.52
CA ASP A 9 -13.43 -1.79 -0.71
C ASP A 9 -12.23 -0.85 -0.45
N ALA A 10 -11.83 -0.69 0.81
CA ALA A 10 -10.72 0.17 1.17
C ALA A 10 -9.39 -0.44 0.68
N ALA A 11 -8.68 0.30 -0.17
CA ALA A 11 -7.42 -0.14 -0.73
C ALA A 11 -6.41 -0.53 0.36
N GLN A 12 -5.75 -1.66 0.15
CA GLN A 12 -4.89 -2.34 1.10
C GLN A 12 -3.40 -2.16 0.75
N THR A 13 -2.50 -2.13 1.73
CA THR A 13 -1.06 -1.98 1.47
C THR A 13 -0.15 -2.66 2.49
N GLY A 14 0.95 -3.23 1.99
CA GLY A 14 2.08 -3.69 2.80
C GLY A 14 3.35 -2.86 2.69
N ALA A 15 3.21 -1.59 2.35
CA ALA A 15 4.32 -0.67 2.14
C ALA A 15 5.32 -0.58 3.33
N GLU A 16 4.86 -0.75 4.57
CA GLU A 16 5.72 -0.70 5.77
C GLU A 16 6.76 -1.82 5.81
N TYR A 17 6.46 -2.97 5.19
CA TYR A 17 7.37 -4.12 5.14
C TYR A 17 8.25 -4.14 3.88
N ALA A 18 7.98 -3.28 2.89
CA ALA A 18 8.61 -3.34 1.58
C ALA A 18 10.15 -3.30 1.64
N GLN A 19 10.72 -2.45 2.50
CA GLN A 19 12.17 -2.37 2.68
C GLN A 19 12.75 -3.63 3.33
N ARG A 20 12.13 -4.14 4.40
CA ARG A 20 12.56 -5.39 5.05
C ARG A 20 12.49 -6.57 4.09
N LEU A 21 11.39 -6.70 3.34
CA LEU A 21 11.20 -7.75 2.35
C LEU A 21 12.26 -7.67 1.23
N ARG A 22 12.58 -6.46 0.77
CA ARG A 22 13.64 -6.24 -0.21
C ARG A 22 15.03 -6.62 0.33
N GLN A 23 15.32 -6.31 1.59
CA GLN A 23 16.56 -6.75 2.25
C GLN A 23 16.65 -8.28 2.35
N LEU A 24 15.52 -8.96 2.55
CA LEU A 24 15.42 -10.42 2.55
C LEU A 24 15.46 -11.05 1.14
N GLY A 25 15.65 -10.26 0.09
CA GLY A 25 15.85 -10.75 -1.28
C GLY A 25 14.62 -10.67 -2.19
N LEU A 26 13.45 -10.23 -1.70
CA LEU A 26 12.29 -10.02 -2.58
C LEU A 26 12.57 -8.92 -3.61
N ARG A 27 12.16 -9.17 -4.86
CA ARG A 27 12.37 -8.26 -6.00
C ARG A 27 11.09 -7.91 -6.73
N HIS A 28 10.08 -8.77 -6.64
CA HIS A 28 8.82 -8.61 -7.33
C HIS A 28 7.75 -8.10 -6.34
N PHE A 29 7.18 -6.95 -6.67
CA PHE A 29 6.06 -6.35 -5.95
C PHE A 29 4.93 -6.12 -6.96
N ARG A 30 3.71 -6.49 -6.58
CA ARG A 30 2.52 -6.34 -7.43
C ARG A 30 1.64 -5.22 -6.89
N LEU A 31 1.13 -4.40 -7.81
CA LEU A 31 0.07 -3.43 -7.54
C LEU A 31 -1.13 -3.83 -8.39
N GLU A 32 -2.31 -3.84 -7.77
CA GLU A 32 -3.58 -4.15 -8.42
C GLU A 32 -4.51 -2.96 -8.23
N PHE A 33 -5.15 -2.54 -9.31
CA PHE A 33 -6.12 -1.45 -9.32
C PHE A 33 -7.48 -2.01 -9.74
N LEU A 34 -8.53 -1.63 -9.03
CA LEU A 34 -9.89 -2.15 -9.29
C LEU A 34 -10.77 -1.07 -9.91
N HIS A 35 -10.98 0.01 -9.15
CA HIS A 35 -11.89 1.10 -9.51
C HIS A 35 -11.19 2.46 -9.45
N ASP A 36 -9.86 2.48 -9.52
CA ASP A 36 -9.04 3.68 -9.45
C ASP A 36 -9.10 4.49 -10.74
N THR A 37 -9.13 5.81 -10.60
CA THR A 37 -8.98 6.71 -11.75
C THR A 37 -7.52 6.75 -12.23
N PRO A 38 -7.25 7.15 -13.48
CA PRO A 38 -5.88 7.29 -13.99
C PRO A 38 -4.96 8.15 -13.10
N ASP A 39 -5.49 9.20 -12.48
CA ASP A 39 -4.71 10.06 -11.59
C ASP A 39 -4.41 9.40 -10.24
N GLN A 40 -5.35 8.62 -9.72
CA GLN A 40 -5.12 7.80 -8.52
C GLN A 40 -4.05 6.74 -8.81
N MET A 41 -4.11 6.06 -9.97
CA MET A 41 -3.09 5.09 -10.39
C MET A 41 -1.70 5.74 -10.50
N ARG A 42 -1.59 6.88 -11.19
CA ARG A 42 -0.33 7.64 -11.31
C ARG A 42 0.26 8.01 -9.95
N ARG A 43 -0.58 8.52 -9.05
CA ARG A 43 -0.17 8.90 -7.70
C ARG A 43 0.35 7.70 -6.90
N THR A 44 -0.35 6.56 -6.97
CA THR A 44 0.05 5.32 -6.30
C THR A 44 1.36 4.79 -6.87
N LEU A 45 1.50 4.72 -8.19
CA LEU A 45 2.74 4.28 -8.85
C LEU A 45 3.93 5.14 -8.43
N ASN A 46 3.78 6.47 -8.45
CA ASN A 46 4.85 7.38 -8.03
C ASN A 46 5.25 7.16 -6.57
N ALA A 47 4.28 7.02 -5.66
CA ALA A 47 4.57 6.77 -4.25
C ALA A 47 5.33 5.45 -4.04
N TYR A 48 4.95 4.36 -4.73
CA TYR A 48 5.66 3.09 -4.64
C TYR A 48 7.07 3.14 -5.26
N ARG A 49 7.28 3.93 -6.32
CA ARG A 49 8.62 4.18 -6.87
C ARG A 49 9.52 4.88 -5.85
N GLN A 50 9.02 5.94 -5.21
CA GLN A 50 9.74 6.65 -4.15
C GLN A 50 10.06 5.73 -2.96
N LEU A 51 9.09 4.90 -2.56
CA LEU A 51 9.28 3.90 -1.53
C LEU A 51 10.41 2.94 -1.90
N LEU A 52 10.37 2.34 -3.09
CA LEU A 52 11.38 1.37 -3.53
C LEU A 52 12.75 2.02 -3.77
N ALA A 53 12.80 3.30 -4.11
CA ALA A 53 14.03 4.09 -4.16
C ALA A 53 14.59 4.42 -2.76
N GLY A 54 13.79 4.28 -1.70
CA GLY A 54 14.17 4.64 -0.33
C GLY A 54 13.95 6.12 0.02
N GLU A 55 13.29 6.87 -0.85
CA GLU A 55 13.03 8.31 -0.69
C GLU A 55 11.93 8.59 0.35
N ILE A 56 11.00 7.65 0.52
CA ILE A 56 9.94 7.71 1.53
C ILE A 56 9.82 6.39 2.30
N SER A 57 9.37 6.47 3.56
CA SER A 57 9.02 5.29 4.34
C SER A 57 7.64 4.74 3.98
N GLY A 58 7.39 3.47 4.28
CA GLY A 58 6.08 2.86 4.10
C GLY A 58 4.98 3.57 4.90
N ALA A 59 5.29 4.02 6.12
CA ALA A 59 4.37 4.81 6.94
C ALA A 59 4.00 6.15 6.28
N LYS A 60 4.97 6.81 5.61
CA LYS A 60 4.73 8.05 4.86
C LYS A 60 3.85 7.78 3.64
N LEU A 61 4.12 6.71 2.89
CA LEU A 61 3.28 6.29 1.76
C LEU A 61 1.83 6.00 2.19
N TRP A 62 1.65 5.23 3.26
CA TRP A 62 0.34 4.87 3.79
C TRP A 62 -0.49 6.13 4.13
N LYS A 63 0.12 7.09 4.84
CA LYS A 63 -0.50 8.38 5.16
C LYS A 63 -0.82 9.20 3.91
N MET A 64 0.10 9.27 2.93
CA MET A 64 -0.10 10.03 1.69
C MET A 64 -1.29 9.52 0.88
N LEU A 65 -1.42 8.20 0.75
CA LEU A 65 -2.43 7.56 -0.08
C LEU A 65 -3.76 7.33 0.65
N LYS A 66 -3.82 7.58 1.98
CA LYS A 66 -5.01 7.36 2.81
C LYS A 66 -5.59 5.95 2.63
N LEU A 67 -4.70 4.96 2.49
CA LEU A 67 -5.07 3.55 2.31
C LEU A 67 -5.53 2.98 3.66
N HIS A 68 -6.32 1.91 3.64
CA HIS A 68 -6.53 1.14 4.86
C HIS A 68 -5.26 0.35 5.16
N SER A 69 -4.80 0.36 6.41
CA SER A 69 -3.64 -0.44 6.84
C SER A 69 -3.97 -1.91 7.06
N GLN A 70 -5.02 -2.42 6.41
CA GLN A 70 -5.27 -3.85 6.35
C GLN A 70 -4.56 -4.31 5.08
N LEU A 71 -3.34 -4.80 5.22
CA LEU A 71 -2.87 -5.83 4.29
C LEU A 71 -3.91 -6.97 4.32
N GLY A 72 -4.03 -7.76 3.24
CA GLY A 72 -4.54 -9.14 3.31
C GLY A 72 -3.65 -10.06 4.17
N VAL A 73 -2.89 -9.51 5.11
CA VAL A 73 -2.38 -10.20 6.28
C VAL A 73 -3.37 -9.85 7.37
N THR A 74 -4.07 -10.86 7.88
CA THR A 74 -4.58 -10.75 9.24
C THR A 74 -3.44 -10.16 10.09
N ARG A 75 -3.71 -9.12 10.87
CA ARG A 75 -2.96 -8.94 12.11
C ARG A 75 -3.32 -10.16 12.98
N GLY A 76 -2.79 -11.33 12.61
CA GLY A 76 -2.51 -12.35 13.59
C GLY A 76 -1.52 -11.68 14.51
N THR A 77 -1.99 -11.39 15.71
CA THR A 77 -1.19 -11.07 16.87
C THR A 77 0.08 -11.92 16.83
N MET A 78 1.21 -11.32 16.44
CA MET A 78 2.52 -11.85 16.79
C MET A 78 2.72 -11.41 18.25
N GLU A 79 1.94 -12.00 19.14
CA GLU A 79 2.24 -12.00 20.58
C GLU A 79 3.57 -12.74 20.69
N SER A 80 4.55 -12.10 21.32
CA SER A 80 5.72 -12.76 21.89
C SER A 80 5.45 -13.04 23.35
#